data_AF-A0A8W8K095-F1
#
_entry.id   AF-A0A8W8K095-F1
#
_cell.length_a   1.000
_cell.length_b   1.000
_cell.length_c   1.000
_cell.angle_alpha   90.00
_cell.angle_beta   90.00
_cell.angle_gamma   90.00
#
_symmetry.space_group_name_H-M   'P 1'
#
loop_
_entity.id
_entity.type
_entity.pdbx_description
1 polymer ?
#
loop_
_entity_poly.entity_id
_entity_poly.type
_entity_poly.pdbx_seq_one_letter_code
_entity_poly.pdbx_strand_id
1 'polypeptide(L)' 'MKTAFIFIVLFAYVCCVDQSTHCNMVCPMSWIPLCGSDGHTYSNECELRVTNCLQKSNIVKVRSGTCDTDTVG' A
#
# COMPACT_ATOMS: atom_id res chain seq x y z
N MET A 1 38.99 4.50 15.39
CA MET A 1 37.88 5.49 15.35
C MET A 1 37.15 5.49 14.01
N LYS A 2 37.86 5.55 12.87
CA LYS A 2 37.26 5.45 11.51
C LYS A 2 36.49 4.15 11.25
N THR A 3 37.01 3.02 11.72
CA THR A 3 36.39 1.70 11.58
C THR A 3 35.05 1.59 12.30
N ALA A 4 34.94 2.08 13.54
CA ALA A 4 33.67 2.08 14.29
C ALA A 4 32.59 2.96 13.63
N PHE A 5 32.98 4.10 13.05
CA PHE A 5 32.06 4.98 12.30
C PHE A 5 31.44 4.29 11.08
N ILE A 6 32.25 3.50 10.36
CA ILE A 6 31.79 2.73 9.19
C ILE A 6 30.76 1.67 9.63
N PHE A 7 31.01 0.94 10.72
CA PHE A 7 30.05 -0.04 11.24
C PHE A 7 28.72 0.60 11.69
N ILE A 8 28.77 1.76 12.36
CA ILE A 8 27.56 2.49 12.77
C ILE A 8 26.75 2.93 11.55
N VAL A 9 27.41 3.46 10.52
CA VAL A 9 26.76 3.88 9.28
C VAL A 9 26.18 2.69 8.51
N LEU A 10 26.89 1.56 8.45
CA LEU A 10 26.39 0.33 7.82
C LEU A 10 25.18 -0.26 8.57
N PHE A 11 25.21 -0.31 9.90
CA PHE A 11 24.07 -0.78 10.70
C PHE A 11 22.87 0.17 10.60
N ALA A 12 23.10 1.48 10.65
CA ALA A 12 22.05 2.46 10.41
C ALA A 12 21.46 2.30 9.01
N TYR A 13 22.30 2.15 7.98
CA TYR A 13 21.86 1.92 6.60
C TYR A 13 21.00 0.66 6.48
N VAL A 14 21.40 -0.45 7.09
CA VAL A 14 20.62 -1.70 7.13
C VAL A 14 19.28 -1.53 7.88
N CYS A 15 19.24 -0.75 8.97
CA CYS A 15 18.01 -0.47 9.72
C CYS A 15 17.04 0.48 9.00
N CYS A 16 17.50 1.29 8.03
CA CYS A 16 16.65 2.21 7.25
C CYS A 16 16.39 1.75 5.81
N VAL A 17 16.78 0.52 5.44
CA VAL A 17 16.23 -0.14 4.24
C VAL A 17 14.77 -0.48 4.53
N ASP A 18 13.93 0.52 4.29
CA ASP A 18 12.48 0.45 4.31
C ASP A 18 12.05 -0.78 3.48
N GLN A 19 11.48 -1.77 4.17
CA GLN A 19 11.16 -3.10 3.67
C GLN A 19 10.01 -3.06 2.66
N SER A 20 10.25 -2.39 1.54
CA SER A 20 9.32 -2.17 0.42
C SER A 20 9.09 -3.45 -0.39
N THR A 21 9.85 -4.52 -0.09
CA THR A 21 9.89 -5.76 -0.86
C THR A 21 8.70 -6.68 -0.62
N HIS A 22 7.84 -6.40 0.37
CA HIS A 22 6.71 -7.27 0.74
C HIS A 22 5.34 -6.81 0.23
N CYS A 23 5.26 -5.72 -0.52
CA CYS A 23 3.99 -5.18 -0.99
C CYS A 23 3.44 -5.86 -2.26
N ASN A 24 4.29 -6.58 -3.00
CA ASN A 24 3.88 -7.34 -4.17
C ASN A 24 3.32 -8.71 -3.75
N MET A 25 2.07 -8.71 -3.30
CA MET A 25 1.29 -9.93 -3.08
C MET A 25 0.44 -10.25 -4.32
N VAL A 26 0.25 -11.54 -4.59
CA VAL A 26 -0.63 -11.99 -5.68
C VAL A 26 -2.08 -11.80 -5.25
N CYS A 27 -2.82 -10.97 -5.97
CA CYS A 27 -4.24 -10.77 -5.76
C CYS A 27 -5.09 -11.67 -6.65
N PRO A 28 -6.24 -12.16 -6.17
CA PRO A 28 -7.20 -12.86 -7.02
C PRO A 28 -7.78 -11.90 -8.06
N MET A 29 -8.12 -12.41 -9.24
CA MET A 29 -8.79 -11.66 -10.31
C MET A 29 -10.30 -11.45 -10.05
N SER A 30 -10.76 -11.55 -8.80
CA SER A 30 -12.16 -11.35 -8.46
C SER A 30 -12.53 -9.87 -8.54
N TRP A 31 -13.62 -9.58 -9.25
CA TRP A 31 -14.18 -8.23 -9.35
C TRP A 31 -15.21 -8.01 -8.24
N ILE A 32 -14.77 -7.43 -7.13
CA ILE A 32 -15.58 -7.06 -5.97
C ILE A 32 -15.22 -5.62 -5.62
N PRO A 33 -15.69 -4.65 -6.43
CA PRO A 33 -15.19 -3.28 -6.36
C PRO A 33 -15.52 -2.64 -5.01
N LEU A 34 -14.65 -1.75 -4.58
CA LEU A 34 -14.83 -0.93 -3.40
C LEU A 34 -14.30 0.48 -3.64
N CYS A 35 -14.88 1.45 -2.94
CA CYS A 35 -14.47 2.84 -2.99
C CYS A 35 -13.50 3.12 -1.85
N GLY A 36 -12.30 3.60 -2.18
CA GLY A 36 -11.30 4.05 -1.22
C GLY A 36 -11.56 5.47 -0.72
N SER A 37 -10.95 5.83 0.41
CA SER A 37 -11.03 7.18 0.99
C SER A 37 -10.30 8.24 0.18
N ASP A 38 -9.51 7.82 -0.79
CA ASP A 38 -8.86 8.64 -1.81
C ASP A 38 -9.76 8.90 -3.02
N GLY A 39 -10.99 8.38 -3.03
CA GLY A 39 -11.92 8.51 -4.14
C GLY A 39 -11.64 7.58 -5.33
N HIS A 40 -10.71 6.63 -5.20
CA HIS A 40 -10.44 5.64 -6.24
C HIS A 40 -11.23 4.35 -6.03
N THR A 41 -11.66 3.76 -7.14
CA THR A 41 -12.24 2.42 -7.14
C THR A 41 -11.14 1.38 -7.21
N TYR A 42 -11.15 0.44 -6.26
CA TYR A 42 -10.25 -0.72 -6.26
C TYR A 42 -11.02 -1.97 -6.67
N SER A 43 -10.43 -2.80 -7.55
CA SER A 43 -11.06 -4.02 -8.08
C SER A 43 -11.47 -5.01 -6.98
N ASN A 44 -10.72 -5.04 -5.88
CA ASN A 44 -11.02 -5.78 -4.66
C ASN A 44 -10.16 -5.26 -3.49
N GLU A 45 -10.37 -5.84 -2.31
CA GLU A 45 -9.67 -5.46 -1.08
C GLU A 45 -8.17 -5.78 -1.09
N CYS A 46 -7.76 -6.81 -1.85
CA CYS A 46 -6.35 -7.14 -2.00
C CYS A 46 -5.60 -6.01 -2.72
N GLU A 47 -6.14 -5.52 -3.84
CA GLU A 47 -5.58 -4.40 -4.61
C GLU A 47 -5.46 -3.11 -3.78
N LEU A 48 -6.46 -2.80 -2.95
CA LEU A 48 -6.39 -1.66 -2.02
C LEU A 48 -5.22 -1.83 -1.02
N ARG A 49 -5.02 -3.02 -0.47
CA ARG A 49 -3.93 -3.28 0.49
C ARG A 49 -2.55 -3.21 -0.18
N VAL A 50 -2.42 -3.77 -1.38
CA VAL A 50 -1.21 -3.65 -2.20
C VAL A 50 -0.88 -2.19 -2.45
N THR A 51 -1.87 -1.40 -2.85
CA THR A 51 -1.71 0.03 -3.11
C THR A 51 -1.24 0.77 -1.87
N ASN A 52 -1.90 0.54 -0.72
CA ASN A 52 -1.47 1.12 0.56
C ASN A 52 -0.02 0.79 0.92
N CYS A 53 0.37 -0.46 0.71
CA CYS A 53 1.73 -0.91 0.99
C CYS A 53 2.74 -0.24 0.05
N LEU A 54 2.51 -0.26 -1.27
CA LEU A 54 3.40 0.29 -2.28
C LEU A 54 3.55 1.81 -2.17
N GLN A 55 2.46 2.51 -1.90
CA GLN A 55 2.43 3.97 -1.83
C GLN A 55 2.71 4.51 -0.43
N LYS A 56 2.83 3.64 0.57
CA LYS A 56 2.89 4.01 2.00
C LYS A 56 1.76 4.96 2.39
N SER A 57 0.56 4.69 1.87
CA SER A 57 -0.65 5.47 2.09
C SER A 57 -1.57 4.79 3.11
N ASN A 58 -2.60 5.52 3.56
CA ASN A 58 -3.62 5.01 4.48
C ASN A 58 -5.01 5.20 3.89
N ILE A 59 -5.25 4.52 2.78
CA ILE A 59 -6.50 4.49 2.04
C ILE A 59 -7.41 3.46 2.70
N VAL A 60 -8.53 3.91 3.25
CA VAL A 60 -9.51 3.02 3.89
C VAL A 60 -10.69 2.80 2.96
N LYS A 61 -11.32 1.63 3.06
CA LYS A 61 -12.58 1.37 2.35
C LYS A 61 -13.68 2.27 2.92
N VAL A 62 -14.26 3.13 2.08
CA VAL A 62 -15.41 3.98 2.41
C VAL A 62 -16.72 3.24 2.17
N ARG A 63 -16.84 2.56 1.02
CA ARG A 63 -18.06 1.85 0.62
C ARG A 63 -17.73 0.62 -0.23
N SER A 64 -18.61 -0.36 -0.24
CA SER A 64 -18.63 -1.39 -1.30
C SER A 64 -19.15 -0.79 -2.62
N GLY A 65 -18.72 -1.33 -3.75
CA GLY A 65 -19.00 -0.75 -5.07
C GLY A 65 -17.99 0.32 -5.47
N THR A 66 -18.14 0.86 -6.68
CA THR A 66 -17.25 1.89 -7.21
C THR A 66 -17.44 3.24 -6.51
N CYS A 67 -16.43 4.11 -6.61
CA CYS A 67 -16.60 5.54 -6.36
C CYS A 67 -17.34 6.15 -7.56
N ASP A 68 -18.47 6.79 -7.29
CA ASP A 68 -19.37 7.55 -8.18
C ASP A 68 -19.15 7.44 -9.71
N THR A 69 -19.85 6.47 -10.31
CA THR A 69 -20.70 6.73 -11.49
C THR A 69 -22.10 6.11 -11.36
N ASP A 70 -22.53 5.73 -10.16
CA ASP A 70 -23.92 5.33 -9.92
C ASP A 70 -24.51 6.31 -8.91
N THR A 71 -25.05 7.38 -9.49
CA THR A 71 -26.01 8.30 -8.91
C THR A 71 -26.71 7.74 -7.69
N VAL A 72 -26.67 8.51 -6.61
CA VAL A 72 -27.77 8.62 -5.65
C VAL A 72 -29.10 8.44 -6.40
N GLY A 73 -29.77 7.33 -6.10
CA GLY A 73 -31.20 7.14 -6.26
C GLY A 73 -31.74 6.76 -4.90
#